data_AF-A0A925BK56-F1
#
_entry.id   AF-A0A925BK56-F1
#
_cell.length_a   1.000
_cell.length_b   1.000
_cell.length_c   1.000
_cell.angle_alpha   90.00
_cell.angle_beta   90.00
_cell.angle_gamma   90.00
#
_symmetry.space_group_name_H-M   'P 1'
#
loop_
_entity.id
_entity.type
_entity.pdbx_description
1 polymer ?
#
loop_
_entity_poly.entity_id
_entity_poly.type
_entity_poly.pdbx_seq_one_letter_code
_entity_poly.pdbx_strand_id
1 'polypeptide(L)'
;MLYHLTLMLAVLDPSVGIQTQQVATVASQPTHFTNYAVAYREAQRAKKPLLVILNPAEESSAVKVDEVRKTQQRRDLLQKFVVVVIDTATDHGETVNKLFNEKSLPHVSVIDRDQQW
;
A
#
# COMPACT_ATOMS: atom_id res chain seq x y z
N MET A 1 0.02 -39.84 59.55
CA MET A 1 1.47 -39.66 59.80
C MET A 1 2.08 -39.20 58.48
N LEU A 2 2.41 -37.92 58.25
CA LEU A 2 3.40 -37.04 58.89
C LEU A 2 4.86 -37.28 58.39
N TYR A 3 5.35 -36.31 57.59
CA TYR A 3 6.72 -35.84 57.26
C TYR A 3 7.73 -36.63 56.38
N HIS A 4 8.15 -36.02 55.26
CA HIS A 4 9.47 -35.35 55.02
C HIS A 4 9.42 -34.71 53.61
N LEU A 5 9.51 -33.39 53.39
CA LEU A 5 10.59 -32.42 53.59
C LEU A 5 11.91 -32.83 52.91
N THR A 6 12.24 -32.27 51.74
CA THR A 6 13.52 -31.57 51.47
C THR A 6 13.44 -30.73 50.20
N LEU A 7 13.84 -29.48 50.42
CA LEU A 7 14.01 -28.33 49.56
C LEU A 7 15.21 -28.53 48.60
N MET A 8 15.08 -28.15 47.33
CA MET A 8 16.23 -27.67 46.55
C MET A 8 15.80 -26.42 45.79
N LEU A 9 16.47 -25.34 46.15
CA LEU A 9 16.29 -23.98 45.71
C LEU A 9 17.04 -23.75 44.38
N ALA A 10 16.55 -22.77 43.62
CA ALA A 10 17.25 -21.96 42.63
C ALA A 10 17.48 -22.54 41.23
N VAL A 11 16.64 -22.11 40.27
CA VAL A 11 17.11 -21.22 39.19
C VAL A 11 16.08 -20.09 39.02
N LEU A 12 16.54 -18.87 39.21
CA LEU A 12 15.85 -17.63 38.89
C LEU A 12 15.83 -17.45 37.37
N ASP A 13 14.66 -17.22 36.79
CA ASP A 13 14.56 -16.56 35.48
C ASP A 13 13.40 -15.55 35.51
N PRO A 14 13.66 -14.27 35.83
CA PRO A 14 12.64 -13.24 35.82
C PRO A 14 12.61 -12.59 34.44
N SER A 15 12.07 -13.25 33.42
CA SER A 15 11.90 -12.63 32.11
C SER A 15 10.80 -13.30 31.29
N VAL A 16 9.57 -13.25 31.79
CA VAL A 16 8.39 -13.30 30.91
C VAL A 16 7.54 -12.07 31.21
N GLY A 17 7.99 -10.93 30.68
CA GLY A 17 7.12 -9.79 30.52
C GLY A 17 5.96 -10.21 29.61
N ILE A 18 4.74 -10.17 30.14
CA ILE A 18 3.53 -10.22 29.33
C ILE A 18 3.53 -8.95 28.49
N GLN A 19 4.13 -9.00 27.30
CA GLN A 19 3.90 -8.01 26.27
C GLN A 19 2.46 -8.21 25.81
N THR A 20 1.58 -7.37 26.35
CA THR A 20 0.29 -7.06 25.74
C THR A 20 0.53 -6.86 24.25
N GLN A 21 0.01 -7.76 23.43
CA GLN A 21 -0.08 -7.56 21.98
C GLN A 21 -1.00 -6.37 21.78
N GLN A 22 -0.39 -5.19 21.81
CA GLN A 22 -0.95 -3.96 21.31
C GLN A 22 -1.22 -4.26 19.84
N VAL A 23 -2.48 -4.54 19.52
CA VAL A 23 -2.96 -4.63 18.15
C VAL A 23 -2.78 -3.23 17.59
N ALA A 24 -1.56 -2.96 17.12
CA ALA A 24 -1.28 -1.84 16.26
C ALA A 24 -2.13 -2.12 15.03
N THR A 25 -3.29 -1.48 14.94
CA THR A 25 -3.92 -1.17 13.66
C THR A 25 -2.86 -0.41 12.89
N VAL A 26 -2.03 -1.15 12.15
CA VAL A 26 -1.10 -0.61 11.17
C VAL A 26 -2.01 0.13 10.21
N ALA A 27 -2.08 1.46 10.36
CA ALA A 27 -2.74 2.32 9.41
C ALA A 27 -2.12 1.99 8.06
N SER A 28 -2.83 1.17 7.27
CA SER A 28 -2.29 0.61 6.05
C SER A 28 -1.99 1.79 5.14
N GLN A 29 -0.71 2.12 5.01
CA GLN A 29 -0.31 3.14 4.07
C GLN A 29 -0.83 2.71 2.70
N PRO A 30 -1.40 3.63 1.89
CA PRO A 30 -1.84 3.30 0.55
C PRO A 30 -0.68 2.62 -0.18
N THR A 31 -0.91 1.39 -0.60
CA THR A 31 0.05 0.62 -1.38
C THR A 31 0.11 1.29 -2.75
N HIS A 32 1.09 2.18 -2.95
CA HIS A 32 1.36 2.73 -4.25
C HIS A 32 2.29 1.78 -5.01
N PHE A 33 1.96 1.54 -6.27
CA PHE A 33 2.70 0.66 -7.16
C PHE A 33 3.30 1.48 -8.29
N THR A 34 4.39 0.98 -8.88
CA THR A 34 4.97 1.53 -10.12
C THR A 34 4.73 0.63 -11.33
N ASN A 35 4.28 -0.60 -11.10
CA ASN A 35 3.97 -1.57 -12.14
C ASN A 35 2.45 -1.74 -12.27
N TYR A 36 1.93 -1.45 -13.46
CA TYR A 36 0.49 -1.55 -13.77
C TYR A 36 -0.08 -2.94 -13.54
N ALA A 37 0.58 -4.00 -14.03
CA ALA A 37 0.06 -5.36 -13.94
C ALA A 37 -0.01 -5.86 -12.50
N VAL A 38 0.98 -5.49 -11.66
CA VAL A 38 0.97 -5.79 -10.24
C VAL A 38 -0.17 -5.05 -9.54
N ALA A 39 -0.31 -3.76 -9.80
CA ALA A 39 -1.35 -2.94 -9.20
C ALA A 39 -2.77 -3.39 -9.59
N TYR A 40 -2.96 -3.77 -10.85
CA TYR A 40 -4.23 -4.29 -11.35
C TYR A 40 -4.61 -5.61 -10.66
N ARG A 41 -3.67 -6.56 -10.53
CA ARG A 41 -3.91 -7.80 -9.77
C ARG A 41 -4.23 -7.52 -8.30
N GLU A 42 -3.54 -6.56 -7.68
CA GLU A 42 -3.84 -6.17 -6.31
C GLU A 42 -5.22 -5.53 -6.17
N ALA A 43 -5.61 -4.65 -7.09
CA ALA A 43 -6.94 -4.03 -7.13
C ALA A 43 -8.05 -5.10 -7.20
N GLN A 44 -7.87 -6.11 -8.05
CA GLN A 44 -8.77 -7.25 -8.16
C GLN A 44 -8.82 -8.07 -6.86
N ARG A 45 -7.66 -8.42 -6.29
CA ARG A 45 -7.56 -9.17 -5.02
C ARG A 45 -8.21 -8.43 -3.86
N ALA A 46 -7.94 -7.13 -3.75
CA ALA A 46 -8.45 -6.26 -2.69
C ALA A 46 -9.90 -5.80 -2.93
N LYS A 47 -10.48 -6.12 -4.10
CA LYS A 47 -11.81 -5.66 -4.54
C LYS A 47 -11.96 -4.13 -4.46
N LYS A 48 -10.91 -3.41 -4.85
CA LYS A 48 -10.88 -1.94 -4.88
C LYS A 48 -10.71 -1.43 -6.31
N PRO A 49 -11.25 -0.25 -6.65
CA PRO A 49 -10.91 0.42 -7.90
C PRO A 49 -9.41 0.74 -7.97
N LEU A 50 -8.85 0.73 -9.17
CA LEU A 50 -7.46 1.09 -9.45
C LEU A 50 -7.39 2.56 -9.91
N LEU A 51 -6.67 3.39 -9.17
CA LEU A 51 -6.31 4.75 -9.56
C LEU A 51 -4.97 4.72 -10.30
N VAL A 52 -4.99 5.04 -11.59
CA VAL A 52 -3.80 5.08 -12.45
C VAL A 52 -3.38 6.52 -12.67
N ILE A 53 -2.12 6.82 -12.38
CA ILE A 53 -1.48 8.11 -12.58
C ILE A 53 -0.34 7.91 -13.57
N LEU A 54 -0.45 8.51 -14.76
CA LEU A 54 0.59 8.55 -15.78
C LEU A 54 1.27 9.92 -15.69
N ASN A 55 2.54 9.94 -15.31
CA ASN A 55 3.32 11.17 -15.22
C ASN A 55 4.25 11.31 -16.44
N PRO A 56 4.47 12.55 -16.93
CA PRO A 56 5.51 12.80 -17.91
C PRO A 56 6.89 12.64 -17.28
N ALA A 57 7.92 12.55 -18.13
CA ALA A 57 9.32 12.57 -17.70
C ALA A 57 9.70 13.86 -16.94
N GLU A 58 8.98 14.95 -17.20
CA GLU A 58 9.23 16.24 -16.57
C GLU A 58 8.61 16.34 -15.18
N GLU A 59 9.45 16.38 -14.15
CA GLU A 59 9.07 16.45 -12.74
C GLU A 59 8.21 17.66 -12.35
N SER A 60 8.24 18.75 -13.12
CA SER A 60 7.50 20.00 -12.84
C SER A 60 5.98 19.82 -12.96
N SER A 61 5.55 18.88 -13.82
CA SER A 61 4.15 18.59 -14.11
C SER A 61 3.72 17.22 -13.59
N ALA A 62 4.61 16.48 -12.93
CA ALA A 62 4.33 15.17 -12.35
C ALA A 62 3.39 15.29 -11.13
N VAL A 63 2.39 14.41 -11.08
CA VAL A 63 1.54 14.24 -9.90
C VAL A 63 2.32 13.48 -8.83
N LYS A 64 2.59 14.15 -7.72
CA LYS A 64 3.32 13.60 -6.57
C LYS A 64 2.33 13.08 -5.53
N VAL A 65 2.28 11.76 -5.34
CA VAL A 65 1.33 11.12 -4.41
C VAL A 65 1.48 11.64 -2.98
N ASP A 66 2.69 11.98 -2.55
CA ASP A 66 2.93 12.59 -1.23
C ASP A 66 2.21 13.92 -1.07
N GLU A 67 2.11 14.71 -2.14
CA GLU A 67 1.35 15.96 -2.13
C GLU A 67 -0.15 15.75 -2.07
N VAL A 68 -0.63 14.70 -2.72
CA VAL A 68 -2.04 14.26 -2.63
C VAL A 68 -2.34 13.78 -1.19
N ARG A 69 -1.37 13.20 -0.47
CA ARG A 69 -1.53 12.68 0.89
C ARG A 69 -1.38 13.72 2.02
N LYS A 70 -1.13 15.00 1.70
CA LYS A 70 -0.86 16.05 2.72
C LYS A 70 -2.00 16.23 3.74
N THR A 71 -3.27 16.05 3.36
CA THR A 71 -4.43 16.20 4.27
C THR A 71 -5.06 14.87 4.65
N GLN A 72 -5.64 14.78 5.85
CA GLN A 72 -6.31 13.55 6.32
C GLN A 72 -7.44 13.12 5.39
N GLN A 73 -8.31 14.05 5.01
CA GLN A 73 -9.40 13.80 4.07
C GLN A 73 -8.91 13.15 2.75
N ARG A 74 -7.77 13.60 2.20
CA ARG A 74 -7.23 13.01 0.97
C ARG A 74 -6.60 11.64 1.20
N ARG A 75 -5.98 11.41 2.37
CA ARG A 75 -5.51 10.07 2.76
C ARG A 75 -6.67 9.09 2.88
N ASP A 76 -7.75 9.49 3.55
CA ASP A 76 -8.95 8.66 3.72
C ASP A 76 -9.59 8.33 2.37
N LEU A 77 -9.60 9.28 1.44
CA LEU A 77 -10.06 9.04 0.08
C LEU A 77 -9.14 8.06 -0.66
N LEU A 78 -7.83 8.26 -0.63
CA LEU A 78 -6.86 7.40 -1.32
C LEU A 78 -6.87 5.96 -0.81
N GLN A 79 -7.21 5.73 0.46
CA GLN A 79 -7.34 4.38 1.02
C GLN A 79 -8.43 3.53 0.34
N LYS A 80 -9.38 4.15 -0.36
CA LYS A 80 -10.44 3.47 -1.12
C LYS A 80 -9.94 2.87 -2.44
N PHE A 81 -8.75 3.26 -2.88
CA PHE A 81 -8.16 2.84 -4.15
C PHE A 81 -6.91 1.99 -3.92
N VAL A 82 -6.60 1.16 -4.90
CA VAL A 82 -5.21 0.78 -5.15
C VAL A 82 -4.63 1.84 -6.07
N VAL A 83 -3.42 2.36 -5.78
CA VAL A 83 -2.83 3.47 -6.54
C VAL A 83 -1.64 2.97 -7.32
N VAL A 84 -1.54 3.30 -8.60
CA VAL A 84 -0.34 3.08 -9.41
C VAL A 84 0.12 4.41 -10.02
N VAL A 85 1.40 4.69 -9.88
CA VAL A 85 2.06 5.86 -10.44
C VAL A 85 3.11 5.38 -11.43
N ILE A 86 2.98 5.82 -12.67
CA ILE A 86 3.77 5.31 -13.79
C ILE A 86 4.47 6.49 -14.42
N ASP A 87 5.79 6.39 -14.48
CA ASP A 87 6.61 7.31 -15.26
C ASP A 87 6.63 6.85 -16.72
N THR A 88 6.07 7.68 -17.59
CA THR A 88 5.97 7.42 -19.04
C THR A 88 7.29 7.52 -19.78
N ALA A 89 8.36 8.00 -19.13
CA ALA A 89 9.73 7.98 -19.67
C ALA A 89 10.35 6.57 -19.71
N THR A 90 9.76 5.62 -18.97
CA THR A 90 10.22 4.22 -18.94
C THR A 90 9.55 3.40 -20.05
N ASP A 91 10.22 2.37 -20.57
CA ASP A 91 9.64 1.46 -21.59
C ASP A 91 8.29 0.87 -21.17
N HIS A 92 8.19 0.51 -19.88
CA HIS A 92 6.94 0.05 -19.27
C HIS A 92 5.89 1.15 -19.27
N GLY A 93 6.25 2.37 -18.89
CA GLY A 93 5.33 3.50 -18.86
C GLY A 93 4.87 3.98 -20.22
N GLU A 94 5.72 3.95 -21.23
CA GLU A 94 5.34 4.22 -22.63
C GLU A 94 4.30 3.19 -23.10
N THR A 95 4.55 1.91 -22.81
CA THR A 95 3.62 0.82 -23.13
C THR A 95 2.26 1.04 -22.46
N VAL A 96 2.26 1.41 -21.18
CA VAL A 96 1.02 1.71 -20.48
C VAL A 96 0.35 2.95 -21.06
N ASN A 97 1.07 4.03 -21.37
CA ASN A 97 0.48 5.22 -21.97
C ASN A 97 -0.25 4.91 -23.30
N LYS A 98 0.30 3.99 -24.10
CA LYS A 98 -0.37 3.48 -25.32
C LYS A 98 -1.70 2.78 -25.01
N LEU A 99 -1.78 1.99 -23.93
CA LEU A 99 -3.06 1.38 -23.49
C LEU A 99 -4.13 2.43 -23.15
N PHE A 100 -3.70 3.63 -22.75
CA PHE A 100 -4.60 4.75 -22.47
C PHE A 100 -4.88 5.63 -23.70
N ASN A 101 -4.42 5.25 -24.90
CA ASN A 101 -4.51 6.03 -26.13
C ASN A 101 -3.71 7.35 -26.08
N GLU A 102 -2.48 7.30 -25.53
CA GLU A 102 -1.52 8.40 -25.58
C GLU A 102 -2.11 9.73 -25.06
N LYS A 103 -2.80 9.67 -23.91
CA LYS A 103 -3.45 10.84 -23.33
C LYS A 103 -2.41 11.90 -22.95
N SER A 104 -2.86 13.15 -22.96
CA SER A 104 -2.06 14.28 -22.46
C SER A 104 -1.63 14.04 -21.01
N LEU A 105 -0.35 14.29 -20.73
CA LEU A 105 0.26 14.07 -19.42
C LEU A 105 0.33 15.38 -18.59
N PRO A 106 0.25 15.29 -17.26
CA PRO A 106 -0.08 14.09 -16.48
C PRO A 106 -1.52 13.64 -16.73
N HIS A 107 -1.75 12.33 -16.72
CA HIS A 107 -3.08 11.74 -16.89
C HIS A 107 -3.47 10.94 -15.65
N VAL A 108 -4.71 11.12 -15.19
CA VAL A 108 -5.27 10.37 -14.06
C VAL A 108 -6.56 9.69 -14.50
N SER A 109 -6.67 8.41 -14.22
CA SER A 109 -7.86 7.62 -14.54
C SER A 109 -8.21 6.66 -13.40
N VAL A 110 -9.48 6.30 -13.31
CA VAL A 110 -9.98 5.28 -12.38
C VAL A 110 -10.52 4.13 -13.20
N ILE A 111 -9.98 2.94 -12.96
CA ILE A 111 -10.50 1.68 -13.48
C ILE A 111 -11.37 1.07 -12.40
N ASP A 112 -12.65 0.91 -12.70
CA ASP A 112 -13.60 0.31 -11.78
C ASP A 112 -13.31 -1.19 -11.60
N ARG A 113 -13.69 -1.75 -10.46
CA ARG A 113 -13.56 -3.17 -10.11
C ARG A 113 -14.22 -4.05 -11.16
N ASP A 114 -15.37 -3.63 -11.67
CA ASP A 114 -16.24 -4.43 -12.54
C ASP A 114 -15.96 -4.20 -14.04
N GLN A 115 -14.95 -3.38 -14.37
CA GLN A 115 -14.60 -3.12 -15.75
C GLN A 115 -13.94 -4.37 -16.37
N GLN A 116 -14.73 -5.12 -17.14
CA GLN A 116 -14.24 -6.21 -17.99
C GLN A 116 -13.81 -5.62 -19.34
N TRP A 117 -12.65 -6.05 -19.84
CA TRP A 117 -12.07 -5.65 -21.11
C TRP A 117 -12.53 -6.58 -22.24
#